data_AF-A0A1G2LSR1-F1
#
_entry.id   AF-A0A1G2LSR1-F1
#
_cell.length_a   1.000
_cell.length_b   1.000
_cell.length_c   1.000
_cell.angle_alpha   90.00
_cell.angle_beta   90.00
_cell.angle_gamma   90.00
#
_symmetry.space_group_name_H-M   'P 1'
#
loop_
_entity.id
_entity.type
_entity.pdbx_description
1 polymer ?
#
loop_
_entity_poly.entity_id
_entity_poly.type
_entity_poly.pdbx_seq_one_letter_code
_entity_poly.pdbx_strand_id
1 'polypeptide(L)'
;MQNNIEDFEQIKQKGEEFYKTLKEAYCPYFKEKVSFNAKGLEHLKYKQRGKSRLEQDQYMRFKLIYLAPEVLKISSSLQGVWETKKFEYVKIHSRTDAILKNVSYYEFIAVIKRNRVKIIVKQVEGGNKMFWSIIPFWGMNKDTMNRILHEGNPEED
;
A
#
# COMPACT_ATOMS: atom_id res chain seq x y z
N MET A 1 6.72 -17.33 -16.59
CA MET A 1 6.11 -16.36 -17.51
C MET A 1 7.04 -15.17 -17.57
N GLN A 2 7.66 -14.98 -18.73
CA GLN A 2 8.54 -13.86 -19.01
C GLN A 2 7.60 -12.67 -19.28
N ASN A 3 7.35 -11.84 -18.27
CA ASN A 3 6.59 -10.61 -18.47
C ASN A 3 7.45 -9.74 -19.38
N ASN A 4 6.93 -9.39 -20.57
CA ASN A 4 7.60 -8.46 -21.45
C ASN A 4 7.83 -7.14 -20.70
N ILE A 5 9.08 -6.66 -20.70
CA ILE A 5 9.49 -5.41 -20.03
C ILE A 5 8.62 -4.23 -20.50
N GLU A 6 8.18 -4.26 -21.77
CA GLU A 6 7.26 -3.27 -22.34
C GLU A 6 5.87 -3.25 -21.68
N ASP A 7 5.34 -4.39 -21.23
CA ASP A 7 4.07 -4.44 -20.50
C ASP A 7 4.22 -3.85 -19.08
N PHE A 8 5.40 -4.02 -18.46
CA PHE A 8 5.66 -3.48 -17.13
C PHE A 8 5.68 -1.95 -17.11
N GLU A 9 6.47 -1.31 -17.96
CA GLU A 9 6.58 0.16 -17.96
C GLU A 9 5.24 0.83 -18.31
N GLN A 10 4.47 0.24 -19.23
CA GLN A 10 3.11 0.72 -19.54
C GLN A 10 2.17 0.62 -18.34
N ILE A 11 2.16 -0.51 -17.64
CA ILE A 11 1.31 -0.71 -16.45
C ILE A 11 1.73 0.23 -15.32
N LYS A 12 3.03 0.40 -15.10
CA LYS A 12 3.58 1.31 -14.10
C LYS A 12 3.17 2.75 -14.42
N GLN A 13 3.38 3.22 -15.65
CA GLN A 13 3.02 4.58 -16.05
C GLN A 13 1.52 4.84 -15.88
N LYS A 14 0.66 3.96 -16.42
CA LYS A 14 -0.80 4.07 -16.26
C LYS A 14 -1.22 4.05 -14.78
N GLY A 15 -0.58 3.20 -13.98
CA GLY A 15 -0.82 3.11 -12.54
C GLY A 15 -0.42 4.38 -11.79
N GLU A 16 0.72 4.99 -12.13
CA GLU A 16 1.14 6.27 -11.55
C GLU A 16 0.21 7.42 -11.95
N GLU A 17 -0.15 7.51 -13.23
CA GLU A 17 -1.08 8.52 -13.74
C GLU A 17 -2.43 8.40 -13.02
N PHE A 18 -2.98 7.19 -12.93
CA PHE A 18 -4.21 6.93 -12.18
C PHE A 18 -4.05 7.30 -10.70
N TYR A 19 -2.98 6.88 -10.03
CA TYR A 19 -2.75 7.21 -8.62
C TYR A 19 -2.74 8.72 -8.38
N LYS A 20 -2.12 9.50 -9.28
CA LYS A 20 -2.08 10.98 -9.18
C LYS A 20 -3.47 11.62 -9.31
N THR A 21 -4.44 10.94 -9.93
CA THR A 21 -5.84 11.41 -9.94
C THR A 21 -6.57 11.18 -8.61
N LEU A 22 -6.09 10.23 -7.80
CA LEU A 22 -6.65 9.95 -6.48
C LEU A 22 -6.15 10.99 -5.48
N LYS A 23 -7.09 11.74 -4.89
CA LYS A 23 -6.78 12.63 -3.75
C LYS A 23 -7.03 11.93 -2.43
N GLU A 24 -8.22 11.37 -2.29
CA GLU A 24 -8.73 10.81 -1.03
C GLU A 24 -9.86 9.81 -1.29
N ALA A 25 -10.04 8.85 -0.38
CA ALA A 25 -11.20 7.96 -0.36
C ALA A 25 -11.77 7.88 1.05
N TYR A 26 -13.09 8.03 1.19
CA TYR A 26 -13.76 7.84 2.48
C TYR A 26 -13.74 6.37 2.87
N CYS A 27 -13.42 6.07 4.13
CA CYS A 27 -13.43 4.73 4.69
C CYS A 27 -14.46 4.61 5.83
N PRO A 28 -15.51 3.78 5.70
CA PRO A 28 -16.54 3.61 6.72
C PRO A 28 -16.00 3.15 8.08
N TYR A 29 -15.00 2.26 8.10
CA TYR A 29 -14.38 1.80 9.35
C TYR A 29 -13.78 2.96 10.17
N PHE A 30 -13.04 3.85 9.51
CA PHE A 30 -12.42 4.99 10.20
C PHE A 30 -13.36 6.18 10.39
N LYS A 31 -14.48 6.24 9.65
CA LYS A 31 -15.37 7.41 9.57
C LYS A 31 -14.65 8.68 9.11
N GLU A 32 -13.60 8.53 8.33
CA GLU A 32 -12.79 9.63 7.81
C GLU A 32 -12.25 9.30 6.41
N LYS A 33 -11.53 10.26 5.81
CA LYS A 33 -10.92 10.08 4.50
C LYS A 33 -9.46 9.62 4.62
N VAL A 34 -9.10 8.64 3.81
CA VAL A 34 -7.73 8.17 3.62
C VAL A 34 -7.12 8.91 2.43
N SER A 35 -5.96 9.54 2.66
CA SER A 35 -5.25 10.32 1.64
C SER A 35 -4.38 9.45 0.73
N PHE A 36 -4.37 9.75 -0.57
CA PHE A 36 -3.44 9.19 -1.54
C PHE A 36 -2.35 10.22 -1.80
N ASN A 37 -1.16 10.02 -1.24
CA ASN A 37 -0.08 11.00 -1.26
C ASN A 37 1.20 10.46 -1.91
N ALA A 38 2.22 11.31 -2.02
CA ALA A 38 3.51 10.94 -2.61
C ALA A 38 4.22 9.81 -1.85
N LYS A 39 4.09 9.72 -0.53
CA LYS A 39 4.70 8.64 0.27
C LYS A 39 4.10 7.27 -0.08
N GLY A 40 2.77 7.18 -0.25
CA GLY A 40 2.11 5.96 -0.71
C GLY A 40 2.55 5.56 -2.12
N LEU A 41 2.64 6.51 -3.05
CA LEU A 41 3.12 6.24 -4.41
C LEU A 41 4.58 5.77 -4.44
N GLU A 42 5.43 6.38 -3.61
CA GLU A 42 6.83 5.95 -3.44
C GLU A 42 6.89 4.53 -2.89
N HIS A 43 6.05 4.18 -1.92
CA HIS A 43 6.03 2.84 -1.34
C HIS A 43 5.56 1.74 -2.31
N LEU A 44 4.74 2.07 -3.32
CA LEU A 44 4.43 1.13 -4.41
C LEU A 44 5.67 0.75 -5.24
N LYS A 45 6.69 1.63 -5.28
CA LYS A 45 7.92 1.45 -6.06
C LYS A 45 9.08 0.94 -5.22
N TYR A 46 9.18 1.39 -3.97
CA TYR A 46 10.31 1.15 -3.09
C TYR A 46 9.85 0.43 -1.83
N LYS A 47 10.60 -0.61 -1.43
CA LYS A 47 10.34 -1.36 -0.20
C LYS A 47 10.70 -0.53 1.03
N GLN A 48 11.81 0.18 0.90
CA GLN A 48 12.39 1.08 1.90
C GLN A 48 13.27 2.08 1.17
N ARG A 49 13.72 3.12 1.88
CA ARG A 49 14.61 4.15 1.32
C ARG A 49 15.84 3.50 0.67
N GLY A 50 16.07 3.82 -0.61
CA GLY A 50 17.21 3.31 -1.38
C GLY A 50 17.08 1.85 -1.86
N LYS A 51 15.97 1.15 -1.61
CA LYS A 51 15.74 -0.22 -2.08
C LYS A 51 14.46 -0.32 -2.90
N SER A 52 14.61 -0.43 -4.22
CA SER A 52 13.51 -0.69 -5.13
C SER A 52 12.85 -2.04 -4.83
N ARG A 53 11.55 -2.12 -5.02
CA ARG A 53 10.84 -3.40 -5.11
C ARG A 53 11.24 -4.12 -6.40
N LEU A 54 11.09 -5.44 -6.40
CA LEU A 54 11.20 -6.24 -7.62
C LEU A 54 10.15 -5.79 -8.63
N GLU A 55 10.46 -5.87 -9.94
CA GLU A 55 9.54 -5.44 -10.99
C GLU A 55 8.19 -6.16 -10.93
N GLN A 56 8.18 -7.45 -10.60
CA GLN A 56 6.95 -8.24 -10.46
C GLN A 56 6.07 -7.71 -9.32
N ASP A 57 6.66 -7.27 -8.22
CA ASP A 57 5.95 -6.70 -7.07
C ASP A 57 5.35 -5.34 -7.40
N GLN A 58 6.09 -4.51 -8.13
CA GLN A 58 5.61 -3.23 -8.64
C GLN A 58 4.49 -3.45 -9.65
N TYR A 59 4.67 -4.37 -10.60
CA TYR A 59 3.68 -4.71 -11.62
C TYR A 59 2.33 -5.06 -10.97
N MET A 60 2.33 -5.97 -9.99
CA MET A 60 1.09 -6.37 -9.33
C MET A 60 0.43 -5.23 -8.55
N ARG A 61 1.23 -4.39 -7.87
CA ARG A 61 0.76 -3.20 -7.15
C ARG A 61 0.08 -2.20 -8.09
N PHE A 62 0.76 -1.80 -9.17
CA PHE A 62 0.22 -0.86 -10.15
C PHE A 62 -0.94 -1.44 -10.95
N LYS A 63 -0.92 -2.74 -11.27
CA LYS A 63 -2.04 -3.41 -11.93
C LYS A 63 -3.31 -3.39 -11.09
N LEU A 64 -3.19 -3.46 -9.76
CA LEU A 64 -4.34 -3.56 -8.86
C LEU A 64 -4.76 -2.22 -8.23
N ILE A 65 -3.98 -1.15 -8.38
CA ILE A 65 -4.18 0.12 -7.66
C ILE A 65 -5.59 0.73 -7.82
N TYR A 66 -6.24 0.47 -8.96
CA TYR A 66 -7.62 0.90 -9.21
C TYR A 66 -8.63 0.35 -8.20
N LEU A 67 -8.33 -0.77 -7.54
CA LEU A 67 -9.17 -1.37 -6.50
C LEU A 67 -9.04 -0.68 -5.15
N ALA A 68 -7.93 0.02 -4.87
CA ALA A 68 -7.70 0.64 -3.57
C ALA A 68 -8.83 1.58 -3.09
N PRO A 69 -9.30 2.56 -3.90
CA PRO A 69 -10.41 3.40 -3.48
C PRO A 69 -11.74 2.64 -3.38
N GLU A 70 -11.95 1.58 -4.17
CA GLU A 70 -13.16 0.76 -4.09
C GLU A 70 -13.22 -0.02 -2.78
N VAL A 71 -12.11 -0.67 -2.40
CA VAL A 71 -11.99 -1.42 -1.15
C VAL A 71 -12.19 -0.50 0.06
N LEU A 72 -11.48 0.63 0.11
CA LEU A 72 -11.60 1.57 1.23
C LEU A 72 -13.05 2.04 1.44
N LYS A 73 -13.80 2.30 0.36
CA LYS A 73 -15.20 2.76 0.41
C LYS A 73 -16.18 1.74 0.97
N ILE A 74 -15.91 0.44 0.81
CA ILE A 74 -16.80 -0.63 1.28
C ILE A 74 -16.35 -1.23 2.62
N SER A 75 -15.10 -0.96 3.05
CA SER A 75 -14.53 -1.51 4.27
C SER A 75 -15.16 -0.90 5.53
N SER A 76 -15.94 -1.72 6.25
CA SER A 76 -16.52 -1.40 7.56
C SER A 76 -15.87 -2.15 8.72
N SER A 77 -15.01 -3.13 8.44
CA SER A 77 -14.27 -3.92 9.43
C SER A 77 -12.80 -3.99 9.05
N LEU A 78 -11.96 -4.08 10.07
CA LEU A 78 -10.51 -4.18 9.93
C LEU A 78 -10.04 -5.61 10.17
N GLN A 79 -9.05 -6.07 9.40
CA GLN A 79 -8.54 -7.44 9.50
C GLN A 79 -7.17 -7.52 10.18
N GLY A 80 -6.45 -6.40 10.29
CA GLY A 80 -5.17 -6.35 11.00
C GLY A 80 -4.83 -4.93 11.47
N VAL A 81 -4.19 -4.85 12.64
CA VAL A 81 -3.57 -3.63 13.18
C VAL A 81 -2.15 -3.99 13.58
N TRP A 82 -1.19 -3.17 13.20
CA TRP A 82 0.17 -3.25 13.72
C TRP A 82 0.66 -1.87 14.14
N GLU A 83 1.16 -1.77 15.38
CA GLU A 83 1.66 -0.53 15.97
C GLU A 83 3.14 -0.68 16.29
N THR A 84 3.91 0.36 15.99
CA THR A 84 5.36 0.37 16.22
C THR A 84 5.86 1.81 16.40
N LYS A 85 7.13 1.97 16.77
CA LYS A 85 7.79 3.27 16.87
C LYS A 85 8.82 3.44 15.77
N LYS A 86 8.81 4.57 15.08
CA LYS A 86 9.76 4.86 13.99
C LYS A 86 10.26 6.28 14.01
N PHE A 87 11.49 6.43 13.55
CA PHE A 87 12.05 7.74 13.24
C PHE A 87 11.39 8.28 11.97
N GLU A 88 10.66 9.38 12.11
CA GLU A 88 10.16 10.17 10.98
C GLU A 88 10.99 11.44 10.87
N TYR A 89 11.37 11.79 9.64
CA TYR A 89 12.12 12.99 9.34
C TYR A 89 11.18 14.19 9.31
N VAL A 90 11.36 15.13 10.23
CA VAL A 90 10.56 16.35 10.33
C VAL A 90 11.48 17.55 10.10
N LYS A 91 11.04 18.47 9.23
CA LYS A 91 11.75 19.73 9.01
C LYS A 91 11.40 20.71 10.12
N ILE A 92 12.35 21.03 10.99
CA ILE A 92 12.20 21.98 12.09
C ILE A 92 13.26 23.07 11.90
N HIS A 93 12.84 24.33 11.78
CA HIS A 93 13.73 25.50 11.70
C HIS A 93 14.95 25.31 10.78
N SER A 94 14.70 24.92 9.53
CA SER A 94 15.71 24.68 8.47
C SER A 94 16.62 23.45 8.65
N ARG A 95 16.42 22.64 9.69
CA ARG A 95 17.07 21.34 9.88
C ARG A 95 16.06 20.20 9.72
N THR A 96 16.55 19.03 9.31
CA THR A 96 15.73 17.82 9.23
C THR A 96 16.13 16.93 10.40
N ASP A 97 15.28 16.84 11.40
CA ASP A 97 15.51 16.01 12.58
C ASP A 97 14.73 14.69 12.45
N ALA A 98 15.34 13.62 12.95
CA ALA A 98 14.71 12.30 13.05
C ALA A 98 14.05 12.17 14.43
N ILE A 99 12.72 12.19 14.46
CA ILE A 99 11.95 12.12 15.71
C ILE A 99 11.26 10.76 15.78
N LEU A 100 11.40 10.09 16.92
CA LEU A 100 10.71 8.84 17.17
C LEU A 100 9.22 9.13 17.37
N LYS A 101 8.37 8.55 16.52
CA LYS A 101 6.92 8.68 16.54
C LYS A 101 6.23 7.33 16.56
N ASN A 102 5.04 7.27 17.16
CA ASN A 102 4.18 6.10 17.02
C ASN A 102 3.65 6.01 15.58
N VAL A 103 3.62 4.81 15.02
CA VAL A 103 3.14 4.52 13.67
C VAL A 103 2.21 3.32 13.73
N SER A 104 1.00 3.48 13.18
CA SER A 104 0.01 2.43 13.08
C SER A 104 -0.18 2.05 11.61
N TYR A 105 -0.32 0.75 11.37
CA TYR A 105 -0.66 0.15 10.08
C TYR A 105 -1.98 -0.59 10.23
N TYR A 106 -2.88 -0.38 9.27
CA TYR A 106 -4.21 -0.94 9.25
C TYR A 106 -4.40 -1.75 7.98
N GLU A 107 -4.82 -3.01 8.11
CA GLU A 107 -5.01 -3.93 7.01
C GLU A 107 -6.49 -4.18 6.72
N PHE A 108 -6.89 -3.92 5.47
CA PHE A 108 -8.20 -4.29 4.95
C PHE A 108 -8.04 -5.38 3.90
N ILE A 109 -8.74 -6.50 4.06
CA ILE A 109 -8.77 -7.59 3.09
C ILE A 109 -10.14 -7.61 2.43
N ALA A 110 -10.16 -7.54 1.10
CA ALA A 110 -11.40 -7.59 0.33
C ALA A 110 -11.27 -8.52 -0.88
N VAL A 111 -12.39 -9.14 -1.24
CA VAL A 111 -12.56 -9.83 -2.53
C VAL A 111 -13.43 -8.95 -3.41
N ILE A 112 -12.86 -8.37 -4.46
CA ILE A 112 -13.54 -7.46 -5.37
C ILE A 112 -13.14 -7.78 -6.81
N LYS A 113 -14.12 -7.84 -7.73
CA LYS A 113 -13.89 -8.18 -9.15
C LYS A 113 -13.01 -9.44 -9.34
N ARG A 114 -13.26 -10.48 -8.53
CA ARG A 114 -12.50 -11.74 -8.46
C ARG A 114 -11.03 -11.62 -8.02
N ASN A 115 -10.60 -10.45 -7.56
CA ASN A 115 -9.28 -10.22 -6.96
C ASN A 115 -9.42 -10.21 -5.45
N ARG A 116 -8.59 -10.99 -4.75
CA ARG A 116 -8.42 -10.86 -3.30
C ARG A 116 -7.22 -9.96 -3.04
N VAL A 117 -7.44 -8.84 -2.37
CA VAL A 117 -6.40 -7.83 -2.12
C VAL A 117 -6.34 -7.44 -0.67
N LYS A 118 -5.14 -7.09 -0.19
CA LYS A 118 -4.89 -6.43 1.08
C LYS A 118 -4.54 -4.97 0.80
N ILE A 119 -5.26 -4.05 1.41
CA ILE A 119 -4.94 -2.62 1.45
C ILE A 119 -4.31 -2.31 2.79
N ILE A 120 -3.17 -1.62 2.76
CA ILE A 120 -2.49 -1.14 3.96
C ILE A 120 -2.67 0.38 4.02
N VAL A 121 -3.15 0.85 5.17
CA VAL A 121 -3.22 2.26 5.52
C VAL A 121 -2.24 2.54 6.63
N LYS A 122 -1.38 3.55 6.45
CA LYS A 122 -0.41 4.00 7.46
C LYS A 122 -0.94 5.27 8.15
N GLN A 123 -0.72 5.37 9.45
CA GLN A 123 -0.89 6.60 10.22
C GLN A 123 0.37 6.84 11.05
N VAL A 124 0.91 8.05 10.94
CA VAL A 124 1.96 8.54 11.85
C VAL A 124 1.27 9.36 12.93
N GLU A 125 1.75 9.28 14.16
CA GLU A 125 1.26 10.05 15.31
C GLU A 125 1.01 11.53 14.99
N GLY A 126 -0.23 11.97 15.23
CA GLY A 126 -0.72 13.32 14.94
C GLY A 126 -0.97 13.63 13.46
N GLY A 127 -0.79 12.65 12.56
CA GLY A 127 -0.99 12.78 11.12
C GLY A 127 -2.27 12.12 10.60
N ASN A 128 -2.61 12.44 9.36
CA ASN A 128 -3.73 11.85 8.64
C ASN A 128 -3.44 10.40 8.22
N LYS A 129 -4.50 9.59 8.11
CA LYS A 129 -4.41 8.26 7.50
C LYS A 129 -4.08 8.39 6.02
N MET A 130 -3.08 7.62 5.59
CA MET A 130 -2.62 7.62 4.21
C MET A 130 -2.62 6.20 3.67
N PHE A 131 -3.02 6.05 2.41
CA PHE A 131 -2.79 4.83 1.68
C PHE A 131 -1.28 4.53 1.66
N TRP A 132 -0.92 3.30 1.97
CA TRP A 132 0.47 2.84 2.01
C TRP A 132 0.75 1.87 0.86
N SER A 133 -0.01 0.78 0.77
CA SER A 133 0.22 -0.27 -0.23
C SER A 133 -1.06 -1.05 -0.59
N ILE A 134 -1.00 -1.76 -1.71
CA ILE A 134 -1.99 -2.74 -2.15
C ILE A 134 -1.28 -4.03 -2.57
N ILE A 135 -1.71 -5.16 -2.04
CA ILE A 135 -1.03 -6.44 -2.27
C ILE A 135 -2.05 -7.48 -2.71
N PRO A 136 -1.76 -8.31 -3.73
CA PRO A 136 -2.54 -9.51 -3.97
C PRO A 136 -2.50 -10.40 -2.73
N PHE A 137 -3.66 -10.66 -2.14
CA PHE A 137 -3.80 -11.48 -0.92
C PHE A 137 -4.14 -12.93 -1.29
N TRP A 138 -3.35 -13.46 -2.24
CA TRP A 138 -3.30 -14.86 -2.65
C TRP A 138 -1.98 -15.13 -3.37
N GLY A 139 -1.29 -16.18 -2.94
CA GLY A 139 -0.28 -16.85 -3.74
C GLY A 139 -0.73 -18.29 -3.95
N MET A 140 -0.49 -18.85 -5.15
CA MET A 140 -0.47 -20.30 -5.30
C MET A 140 0.97 -20.75 -5.06
N ASN A 141 1.16 -21.68 -4.13
CA ASN A 141 2.41 -22.43 -4.09
C ASN A 141 2.50 -23.22 -5.40
N LYS A 142 3.51 -22.93 -6.23
CA LYS A 142 3.65 -23.54 -7.56
C LYS A 142 3.92 -25.05 -7.49
N ASP A 143 4.47 -25.52 -6.38
CA ASP A 143 4.86 -26.91 -6.18
C ASP A 143 3.73 -27.75 -5.57
N THR A 144 2.90 -27.13 -4.72
CA THR A 144 1.84 -27.86 -3.99
C THR A 144 0.42 -27.50 -4.42
N MET A 145 0.25 -26.52 -5.32
CA MET A 145 -1.05 -25.95 -5.74
C MET A 145 -1.91 -25.43 -4.56
N ASN A 146 -1.32 -25.33 -3.37
CA ASN A 146 -2.00 -24.86 -2.17
C ASN A 146 -2.05 -23.33 -2.10
N ARG A 147 -3.10 -22.83 -1.43
CA ARG A 147 -3.27 -21.40 -1.18
C ARG A 147 -2.27 -20.95 -0.12
N ILE A 148 -1.40 -19.99 -0.45
CA ILE A 148 -0.54 -19.29 0.51
C ILE A 148 -1.30 -18.06 1.02
N LEU A 149 -1.44 -17.96 2.34
CA LEU A 149 -1.89 -16.74 3.02
C LEU A 149 -0.68 -15.85 3.25
N HIS A 150 -0.72 -14.61 2.76
CA HIS A 150 0.34 -13.63 2.95
C HIS A 150 0.10 -12.82 4.22
N GLU A 151 0.64 -13.25 5.36
CA GLU A 151 0.60 -12.44 6.58
C GLU A 151 1.48 -11.18 6.43
N GLY A 152 2.72 -11.31 5.96
CA GLY A 152 3.56 -10.17 5.54
C GLY A 152 3.96 -9.19 6.67
N ASN A 153 4.87 -8.25 6.37
CA ASN A 153 5.23 -7.11 7.23
C ASN A 153 4.68 -5.81 6.61
N PRO A 154 3.67 -5.15 7.21
CA PRO A 154 3.01 -3.98 6.61
C PRO A 154 3.89 -2.76 6.38
N GLU A 155 5.05 -2.66 7.03
CA GLU A 155 6.03 -1.61 6.72
C GLU A 155 6.60 -1.79 5.34
N GLU A 156 6.93 -3.03 5.03
CA GLU A 156 7.73 -3.48 3.91
C GLU A 156 6.87 -3.91 2.73
N ASP A 157 5.62 -4.29 2.98
CA ASP A 157 4.71 -4.90 2.02
C ASP A 157 3.68 -3.90 1.50
#